data_AF-A0A7D7VV17-F1
#
_entry.id   AF-A0A7D7VV17-F1
#
_cell.length_a   1.000
_cell.length_b   1.000
_cell.length_c   1.000
_cell.angle_alpha   90.00
_cell.angle_beta   90.00
_cell.angle_gamma   90.00
#
_symmetry.space_group_name_H-M   'P 1'
#
loop_
_entity.id
_entity.type
_entity.pdbx_description
1 polymer ?
#
loop_
_entity_poly.entity_id
_entity_poly.type
_entity_poly.pdbx_seq_one_letter_code
_entity_poly.pdbx_strand_id
1 'polypeptide(L)'
;MAFLRAEKKASGAYLRIIQSYKLDGRYKHKTLYSLGKLEDYDVNQLERITKKLLELSGKNVDVLDSGHLHELGRYNYGYAFVVNKLWGVFNLDKLARVIT
;
A
#
# COMPACT_ATOMS: atom_id res chain seq x y z
N MET A 1 -13.55 10.59 -4.75
CA MET A 1 -12.72 9.46 -5.26
C MET A 1 -12.43 8.51 -4.11
N ALA A 2 -12.38 7.20 -4.39
CA ALA A 2 -12.02 6.19 -3.40
C ALA A 2 -10.50 5.94 -3.38
N PHE A 3 -9.90 5.72 -2.22
CA PHE A 3 -8.46 5.47 -2.06
C PHE A 3 -8.18 4.61 -0.82
N LEU A 4 -7.00 3.97 -0.79
CA LEU A 4 -6.52 3.23 0.37
C LEU A 4 -5.87 4.18 1.38
N ARG A 5 -6.18 4.00 2.67
CA ARG A 5 -5.59 4.77 3.76
C ARG A 5 -5.28 3.87 4.94
N ALA A 6 -4.10 4.04 5.51
CA ALA A 6 -3.77 3.59 6.85
C ALA A 6 -4.31 4.60 7.87
N GLU A 7 -5.30 4.21 8.67
CA GLU A 7 -5.88 5.02 9.73
C GLU A 7 -5.35 4.55 11.09
N LYS A 8 -4.73 5.46 11.84
CA LYS A 8 -4.23 5.16 13.19
C LYS A 8 -5.33 5.39 14.22
N LYS A 9 -5.56 4.42 15.09
CA LYS A 9 -6.43 4.50 16.27
C LYS A 9 -5.65 4.08 17.51
N ALA A 10 -6.22 4.33 18.70
CA ALA A 10 -5.62 3.87 19.96
C ALA A 10 -5.44 2.34 20.02
N SER A 11 -6.33 1.58 19.36
CA SER A 11 -6.24 0.12 19.26
C SER A 11 -5.27 -0.38 18.18
N GLY A 12 -4.66 0.53 17.42
CA GLY A 12 -3.67 0.27 16.37
C GLY A 12 -4.04 0.85 15.00
N ALA A 13 -3.22 0.53 14.00
CA ALA A 13 -3.40 1.03 12.63
C ALA A 13 -4.26 0.09 11.77
N TYR A 14 -5.16 0.64 10.94
CA TYR A 14 -6.08 -0.13 10.09
C TYR A 14 -6.00 0.30 8.63
N LEU A 15 -6.01 -0.67 7.71
CA LEU A 15 -6.10 -0.41 6.28
C LEU A 15 -7.58 -0.31 5.87
N ARG A 16 -7.94 0.79 5.20
CA ARG A 16 -9.33 1.07 4.80
C ARG A 16 -9.42 1.64 3.40
N ILE A 17 -10.53 1.36 2.73
CA ILE A 17 -10.94 2.04 1.50
C ILE A 17 -11.87 3.19 1.91
N ILE A 18 -11.47 4.41 1.58
CA ILE A 18 -12.14 5.63 1.99
C ILE A 18 -12.58 6.40 0.76
N GLN A 19 -13.79 6.94 0.79
CA GLN A 19 -14.30 7.86 -0.22
C GLN A 19 -14.22 9.29 0.28
N SER A 20 -13.53 10.16 -0.46
CA SER A 20 -13.63 11.61 -0.30
C SER A 20 -14.86 12.14 -1.02
N TYR A 21 -15.64 12.95 -0.32
CA TYR A 21 -16.82 13.65 -0.84
C TYR A 21 -16.92 15.06 -0.24
N LYS A 22 -17.78 15.91 -0.80
CA LYS A 22 -18.00 17.28 -0.33
C LYS A 22 -19.41 17.38 0.26
N LEU A 23 -19.51 17.96 1.45
CA LEU A 23 -20.78 18.25 2.11
C LEU A 23 -20.68 19.65 2.72
N ASP A 24 -21.62 20.52 2.39
CA ASP A 24 -21.67 21.92 2.88
C ASP A 24 -20.37 22.68 2.65
N GLY A 25 -19.80 22.57 1.45
CA GLY A 25 -18.55 23.25 1.11
C GLY A 25 -17.28 22.59 1.67
N ARG A 26 -17.40 21.64 2.61
CA ARG A 26 -16.26 21.00 3.29
C ARG A 26 -15.99 19.60 2.76
N TYR A 27 -14.71 19.26 2.62
CA TYR A 27 -14.31 17.90 2.31
C TYR A 27 -14.53 16.99 3.52
N LYS A 28 -15.17 15.86 3.29
CA LYS A 28 -15.40 14.80 4.27
C LYS A 28 -14.92 13.47 3.72
N HIS A 29 -14.64 12.55 4.63
CA HIS A 29 -14.23 11.19 4.32
C HIS A 29 -15.24 10.21 4.90
N LYS A 30 -15.67 9.25 4.08
CA LYS A 30 -16.49 8.12 4.52
C LYS A 30 -15.69 6.84 4.33
N THR A 31 -15.64 6.00 5.36
CA THR A 31 -15.09 4.64 5.22
C THR A 31 -16.09 3.81 4.40
N LEU A 32 -15.64 3.26 3.28
CA LEU A 32 -16.42 2.31 2.49
C LEU A 32 -16.21 0.89 2.98
N TYR A 33 -14.95 0.50 3.18
CA TYR A 33 -14.58 -0.85 3.59
C TYR A 33 -13.36 -0.83 4.51
N SER A 34 -13.31 -1.79 5.44
CA SER A 34 -12.13 -2.08 6.26
C SER A 34 -11.46 -3.33 5.77
N LEU A 35 -10.15 -3.27 5.54
CA LEU A 35 -9.34 -4.39 5.06
C LEU A 35 -8.64 -5.14 6.21
N GLY A 36 -8.47 -4.51 7.38
CA GLY A 36 -7.90 -5.18 8.55
C GLY A 36 -6.94 -4.29 9.33
N LYS A 37 -6.28 -4.86 10.34
CA LYS A 37 -5.32 -4.18 11.22
C LYS A 37 -3.90 -4.38 10.69
N LEU A 38 -3.09 -3.34 10.56
CA LEU A 38 -1.77 -3.38 9.94
C LEU A 38 -0.67 -4.03 10.80
N GLU A 39 -0.90 -4.17 12.09
CA GLU A 39 0.16 -4.51 13.06
C GLU A 39 0.52 -6.00 13.04
N ASP A 40 -0.37 -6.87 12.56
CA ASP A 40 -0.16 -8.32 12.50
C ASP A 40 -0.65 -8.88 11.16
N TYR A 41 0.20 -8.82 10.12
CA TYR A 41 -0.08 -9.44 8.82
C TYR A 41 0.13 -10.95 8.87
N ASP A 42 -0.66 -11.63 9.68
CA ASP A 42 -0.76 -13.08 9.60
C ASP A 42 -1.27 -13.50 8.21
N VAL A 43 -0.92 -14.72 7.78
CA VAL A 43 -1.31 -15.29 6.48
C VAL A 43 -2.83 -15.22 6.30
N ASN A 44 -3.58 -15.55 7.34
CA ASN A 44 -5.05 -15.48 7.33
C ASN A 44 -5.56 -14.05 7.08
N GLN A 45 -4.86 -13.05 7.58
CA GLN A 45 -5.25 -11.66 7.42
C GLN A 45 -4.96 -11.17 6.00
N LEU A 46 -3.81 -11.55 5.43
CA LEU A 46 -3.48 -11.28 4.04
C LEU A 46 -4.50 -11.93 3.09
N GLU A 47 -4.91 -13.17 3.36
CA GLU A 47 -5.94 -13.85 2.59
C GLU A 47 -7.29 -13.11 2.66
N ARG A 48 -7.71 -12.65 3.84
CA ARG A 48 -8.94 -11.86 4.02
C ARG A 48 -8.90 -10.55 3.25
N ILE A 49 -7.76 -9.84 3.26
CA ILE A 49 -7.57 -8.62 2.47
C ILE A 49 -7.75 -8.94 0.99
N THR A 50 -7.09 -9.98 0.50
CA THR A 50 -7.16 -10.41 -0.90
C THR A 50 -8.59 -10.77 -1.32
N LYS A 51 -9.30 -11.59 -0.53
CA LYS A 51 -10.69 -11.95 -0.79
C LYS A 51 -11.59 -10.71 -0.88
N LYS A 52 -11.41 -9.75 0.05
CA LYS A 52 -12.19 -8.50 0.03
C LYS A 52 -11.88 -7.65 -1.21
N LEU A 53 -10.63 -7.56 -1.63
CA LEU A 53 -10.25 -6.82 -2.83
C LEU A 53 -10.81 -7.46 -4.10
N LEU A 54 -10.80 -8.79 -4.19
CA LEU A 54 -11.40 -9.53 -5.31
C LEU A 54 -12.91 -9.29 -5.42
N GLU A 55 -13.62 -9.43 -4.30
CA GLU A 55 -15.06 -9.13 -4.20
C GLU A 55 -15.35 -7.71 -4.70
N LEU A 56 -14.56 -6.73 -4.28
CA LEU A 56 -14.73 -5.33 -4.70
C LEU A 56 -14.37 -5.07 -6.17
N SER A 57 -13.54 -5.93 -6.78
CA SER A 57 -13.24 -5.86 -8.21
C SER A 57 -14.32 -6.50 -9.10
N GLY A 58 -15.35 -7.11 -8.50
CA GLY A 58 -16.38 -7.87 -9.20
C GLY A 58 -15.87 -9.22 -9.74
N LYS A 59 -14.70 -9.67 -9.29
CA LYS A 59 -14.11 -10.97 -9.66
C LYS A 59 -14.39 -11.99 -8.57
N ASN A 60 -14.64 -13.23 -8.97
CA ASN A 60 -14.86 -14.31 -8.02
C ASN A 60 -13.53 -14.84 -7.47
N VAL A 61 -13.54 -15.40 -6.25
CA VAL A 61 -12.32 -15.88 -5.57
C VAL A 61 -11.71 -17.08 -6.32
N ASP A 62 -12.54 -17.86 -7.00
CA ASP A 62 -12.14 -19.02 -7.82
C ASP A 62 -11.18 -18.65 -8.98
N VAL A 63 -11.05 -17.35 -9.31
CA VAL A 63 -10.08 -16.85 -10.30
C VAL A 63 -8.64 -17.00 -9.79
N LEU A 64 -8.41 -17.12 -8.47
CA LEU A 64 -7.07 -17.31 -7.92
C LEU A 64 -6.49 -18.72 -8.19
N ASP A 65 -7.33 -19.73 -8.40
CA ASP A 65 -6.92 -21.14 -8.54
C ASP A 65 -6.43 -21.51 -9.94
N SER A 66 -6.54 -20.60 -10.91
CA SER A 66 -6.50 -20.93 -12.34
C SER A 66 -5.15 -20.72 -13.04
N GLY A 67 -4.04 -20.58 -12.30
CA GLY A 67 -2.70 -20.41 -12.93
C GLY A 67 -2.57 -19.13 -13.78
N HIS A 68 -3.53 -18.21 -13.69
CA HIS A 68 -3.56 -16.95 -14.44
C HIS A 68 -2.82 -15.81 -13.73
N LEU A 69 -2.40 -16.03 -12.48
CA LEU A 69 -1.56 -15.10 -11.75
C LEU A 69 -0.12 -15.27 -12.21
N HIS A 70 0.42 -14.24 -12.85
CA HIS A 70 1.84 -14.14 -13.16
C HIS A 70 2.40 -12.91 -12.44
N GLU A 71 3.60 -13.05 -11.88
CA GLU A 71 4.30 -11.91 -11.28
C GLU A 71 4.66 -10.91 -12.39
N LEU A 72 4.04 -9.71 -12.35
CA LEU A 72 4.35 -8.64 -13.32
C LEU A 72 5.75 -8.04 -13.12
N GLY A 73 6.28 -8.11 -11.90
CA GLY A 73 7.62 -7.65 -11.57
C GLY A 73 7.83 -7.42 -10.09
N ARG A 74 9.05 -7.68 -9.62
CA ARG A 74 9.50 -7.38 -8.25
C ARG A 74 10.38 -6.15 -8.26
N TYR A 75 9.81 -5.02 -7.86
CA TYR A 75 10.56 -3.77 -7.78
C TYR A 75 11.16 -3.58 -6.39
N ASN A 76 12.49 -3.60 -6.29
CA ASN A 76 13.20 -3.39 -5.03
C ASN A 76 13.37 -1.89 -4.74
N TYR A 77 12.26 -1.21 -4.45
CA TYR A 77 12.27 0.22 -4.11
C TYR A 77 13.03 0.52 -2.82
N GLY A 78 13.13 -0.45 -1.90
CA GLY A 78 13.89 -0.31 -0.66
C GLY A 78 15.38 -0.09 -0.94
N TYR A 79 15.95 -0.83 -1.90
CA TYR A 79 17.35 -0.66 -2.29
C TYR A 79 17.63 0.76 -2.82
N ALA A 80 16.82 1.26 -3.74
CA ALA A 80 16.97 2.61 -4.28
C ALA A 80 16.89 3.69 -3.17
N PHE A 81 15.98 3.50 -2.21
CA PHE A 81 15.84 4.44 -1.09
C PHE A 81 17.06 4.42 -0.14
N VAL A 82 17.58 3.23 0.17
CA VAL A 82 18.78 3.06 1.01
C VAL A 82 20.00 3.65 0.31
N VAL A 83 20.21 3.34 -0.97
CA VAL A 83 21.32 3.88 -1.75
C VAL A 83 21.24 5.40 -1.80
N ASN A 84 20.10 6.00 -2.14
CA ASN A 84 19.92 7.46 -2.15
C ASN A 84 20.22 8.08 -0.78
N LYS A 85 19.79 7.44 0.31
CA LYS A 85 20.06 7.92 1.67
C LYS A 85 21.56 7.90 1.98
N LEU A 86 22.24 6.78 1.68
CA LEU A 86 23.68 6.65 1.89
C LEU A 86 24.47 7.62 1.01
N TRP A 87 24.01 7.86 -0.22
CA TRP A 87 24.59 8.82 -1.16
C TRP A 87 24.64 10.23 -0.58
N GLY A 88 23.55 10.66 0.06
CA GLY A 88 23.50 11.92 0.78
C GLY A 88 24.35 11.94 2.05
N VAL A 89 24.31 10.87 2.87
CA VAL A 89 25.09 10.78 4.13
C VAL A 89 26.60 10.90 3.87
N PHE A 90 27.11 10.23 2.85
CA PHE A 90 28.53 10.25 2.50
C PHE A 90 28.90 11.38 1.51
N ASN A 91 27.96 12.25 1.14
CA ASN A 91 28.15 13.29 0.12
C ASN A 91 28.79 12.75 -1.17
N LEU A 92 28.36 11.56 -1.61
CA LEU A 92 28.96 10.90 -2.77
C LEU A 92 28.78 11.72 -4.05
N ASP A 93 27.79 12.62 -4.10
CA ASP A 93 27.63 13.60 -5.18
C ASP A 93 28.85 14.51 -5.34
N LYS A 94 29.45 14.94 -4.22
CA LYS A 94 30.66 15.79 -4.25
C LYS A 94 31.87 14.97 -4.65
N LEU A 95 31.99 13.75 -4.12
CA LEU A 95 33.08 12.85 -4.48
C LEU A 95 33.05 12.55 -5.98
N ALA A 96 31.90 12.11 -6.51
CA ALA A 96 31.74 11.78 -7.93
C ALA A 96 32.16 12.92 -8.86
N ARG A 97 31.89 14.18 -8.51
CA ARG A 97 32.32 15.36 -9.29
C ARG A 97 33.83 15.63 -9.28
N VAL A 98 34.58 15.05 -8.35
CA VAL A 98 36.04 15.23 -8.26
C VAL A 98 36.78 14.13 -9.03
N ILE A 99 36.21 12.93 -9.07
CA ILE A 99 36.81 11.76 -9.73
C ILE A 99 36.32 11.52 -11.16
N THR A 100 35.34 12.32 -11.64
CA THR A 100 34.89 12.35 -13.04
C THR A 100 35.26 13.68 -13.64
#